data_AF-A0A367ZN21-F1
#
_entry.id   AF-A0A367ZN21-F1
#
_cell.length_a   1.000
_cell.length_b   1.000
_cell.length_c   1.000
_cell.angle_alpha   90.00
_cell.angle_beta   90.00
_cell.angle_gamma   90.00
#
_symmetry.space_group_name_H-M   'P 1'
#
loop_
_entity.id
_entity.type
_entity.pdbx_description
1 polymer ?
#
loop_
_entity_poly.entity_id
_entity_poly.type
_entity_poly.pdbx_seq_one_letter_code
_entity_poly.pdbx_strand_id
1 'polypeptide(L)'
;MSRYLPGPRVWLPLLGLSLLAAIFAYSVQADSTITIPVPEEAAKSKKVTLSLRIPPKTEPLTVEEKPVKMASKRSLIIWNDKPLPRLSPQDEFRTIMKKFQDKGWVKLFTTREVLATKNLDKYMAVRVLQQVCDHVLEILQAPDVSRLVRKVNLTASDIEDLRRMVQRFQTELIMFGSNPNRVDKDLLQLQERIKNARQGILKVIKVEGVEDGGTVIHLGVD
;
A
#
# COMPACT_ATOMS: atom_id res chain seq x y z
N MET A 1 32.03 -58.13 -5.80
CA MET A 1 30.85 -57.23 -5.94
C MET A 1 30.24 -57.00 -4.57
N SER A 2 30.37 -55.79 -4.02
CA SER A 2 29.62 -55.35 -2.83
C SER A 2 29.41 -53.85 -2.97
N ARG A 3 28.16 -53.45 -3.20
CA ARG A 3 27.75 -52.05 -3.39
C ARG A 3 27.70 -51.38 -2.02
N TYR A 4 28.59 -50.42 -1.77
CA TYR A 4 28.48 -49.50 -0.63
C TYR A 4 27.32 -48.53 -0.89
N LEU A 5 26.12 -48.87 -0.41
CA LEU A 5 25.03 -47.90 -0.32
C LEU A 5 25.35 -46.92 0.82
N PRO A 6 25.49 -45.61 0.55
CA PRO A 6 25.75 -44.63 1.60
C PRO A 6 24.55 -44.55 2.55
N GLY A 7 24.84 -44.55 3.85
CA GLY A 7 23.83 -44.64 4.90
C GLY A 7 22.83 -43.47 4.94
N PRO A 8 21.73 -43.62 5.69
CA PRO A 8 20.58 -42.70 5.70
C PRO A 8 20.93 -41.25 6.11
N ARG A 9 22.08 -41.05 6.77
CA ARG A 9 22.60 -39.73 7.13
C ARG A 9 23.03 -38.86 5.95
N VAL A 10 23.35 -39.46 4.80
CA VAL A 10 23.73 -38.71 3.58
C VAL A 10 22.50 -38.41 2.71
N TRP A 11 21.49 -39.29 2.74
CA TRP A 11 20.25 -39.14 1.97
C TRP A 11 19.32 -38.06 2.53
N LEU A 12 19.21 -37.93 3.85
CA LEU A 12 18.39 -36.91 4.51
C LEU A 12 18.73 -35.46 4.10
N PRO A 13 20.00 -35.01 4.15
CA PRO A 13 20.34 -33.65 3.73
C PRO A 13 20.20 -33.45 2.23
N LEU A 14 20.48 -34.47 1.40
CA LEU A 14 20.32 -34.38 -0.06
C LEU A 14 18.84 -34.27 -0.47
N LEU A 15 17.95 -35.04 0.16
CA LEU A 15 16.50 -34.92 -0.02
C LEU A 15 15.98 -33.56 0.44
N GLY A 16 16.47 -33.06 1.59
CA GLY A 16 16.12 -31.72 2.07
C GLY A 16 16.51 -30.63 1.08
N LEU A 17 17.70 -30.75 0.48
CA LEU A 17 18.22 -29.78 -0.49
C LEU A 17 17.48 -29.86 -1.84
N SER A 18 17.11 -31.06 -2.30
CA SER A 18 16.28 -31.22 -3.50
C SER A 18 14.85 -30.70 -3.30
N LEU A 19 14.29 -30.87 -2.10
CA LEU A 19 12.94 -30.41 -1.77
C LEU A 19 12.90 -28.89 -1.63
N LEU A 20 13.93 -28.27 -1.06
CA LEU A 20 14.12 -26.81 -1.09
C LEU A 20 14.25 -26.27 -2.52
N ALA A 21 15.09 -26.91 -3.36
CA ALA A 21 15.23 -26.51 -4.77
C ALA A 21 13.91 -26.64 -5.55
N ALA A 22 13.12 -27.69 -5.29
CA ALA A 22 11.79 -27.87 -5.89
C ALA A 22 10.81 -26.77 -5.44
N ILE A 23 10.83 -26.37 -4.16
CA ILE A 23 9.98 -25.28 -3.66
C ILE A 23 10.36 -23.94 -4.32
N PHE A 24 11.66 -23.65 -4.48
CA PHE A 24 12.13 -22.44 -5.16
C PHE A 24 11.87 -22.46 -6.68
N ALA A 25 11.94 -23.63 -7.33
CA ALA A 25 11.58 -23.78 -8.74
C ALA A 25 10.06 -23.67 -8.98
N TYR A 26 9.23 -24.01 -7.99
CA TYR A 26 7.78 -23.84 -8.08
C TYR A 26 7.32 -22.39 -7.77
N SER A 27 8.17 -21.58 -7.14
CA SER A 27 7.91 -20.14 -6.93
C SER A 27 8.31 -19.26 -8.12
N VAL A 28 8.24 -19.80 -9.34
CA VAL A 28 8.32 -18.98 -10.56
C VAL A 28 7.04 -18.17 -10.68
N GLN A 29 7.22 -16.85 -10.70
CA GLN A 29 6.19 -15.85 -10.86
C GLN A 29 5.35 -16.11 -12.10
N ALA A 30 4.07 -16.42 -11.89
CA ALA A 30 3.04 -16.18 -12.89
C ALA A 30 2.88 -14.66 -13.03
N ASP A 31 3.70 -14.07 -13.90
CA ASP A 31 3.50 -12.70 -14.35
C ASP A 31 2.32 -12.71 -15.33
N SER A 32 1.11 -12.50 -14.81
CA SER A 32 -0.10 -12.35 -15.61
C SER A 32 -0.08 -10.99 -16.32
N THR A 33 0.83 -10.84 -17.28
CA THR A 33 0.79 -9.73 -18.23
C THR A 33 -0.22 -10.07 -19.32
N ILE A 34 -1.40 -9.46 -19.24
CA ILE A 34 -2.39 -9.51 -20.33
C ILE A 34 -1.85 -8.65 -21.47
N THR A 35 -1.29 -9.27 -22.50
CA THR A 35 -0.87 -8.58 -23.72
C THR A 35 -2.08 -8.39 -24.63
N ILE A 36 -2.54 -7.15 -24.77
CA ILE A 36 -3.56 -6.76 -25.73
C ILE A 36 -2.83 -6.33 -27.02
N PRO A 37 -2.94 -7.07 -28.13
CA PRO A 37 -2.27 -6.68 -29.37
C PRO A 37 -2.95 -5.42 -29.94
N VAL A 38 -2.17 -4.35 -30.08
CA VAL A 38 -2.60 -3.11 -30.73
C VAL A 38 -2.18 -3.17 -32.21
N PRO A 39 -3.07 -2.86 -33.17
CA PRO A 39 -2.72 -2.88 -34.59
C PRO A 39 -1.62 -1.86 -34.93
N GLU A 40 -0.71 -2.24 -35.83
CA GLU A 40 0.56 -1.53 -36.14
C GLU A 40 0.37 -0.08 -36.62
N GLU A 41 -0.82 0.26 -37.14
CA GLU A 41 -1.17 1.62 -37.56
C GLU A 41 -1.34 2.60 -36.38
N ALA A 42 -1.66 2.10 -35.19
CA ALA A 42 -1.87 2.93 -33.98
C ALA A 42 -0.58 3.18 -33.17
N ALA A 43 0.52 2.49 -33.47
CA ALA A 43 1.81 2.68 -32.78
C ALA A 43 2.55 3.98 -33.18
N LYS A 44 2.12 4.63 -34.28
CA LYS A 44 2.73 5.88 -34.78
C LYS A 44 2.10 7.16 -34.20
N SER A 45 0.98 7.07 -33.48
CA SER A 45 0.31 8.25 -32.92
C SER A 45 0.53 8.35 -31.40
N LYS A 46 0.96 9.52 -30.94
CA LYS A 46 1.33 9.80 -29.53
C LYS A 46 0.15 9.75 -28.53
N LYS A 47 -1.07 9.52 -29.00
CA LYS A 47 -2.29 9.40 -28.19
C LYS A 47 -3.24 8.39 -28.82
N VAL A 48 -3.52 7.31 -28.10
CA VAL A 48 -4.55 6.31 -28.45
C VAL A 48 -5.75 6.54 -27.54
N THR A 49 -6.90 6.91 -28.13
CA THR A 49 -8.18 7.02 -27.41
C THR A 49 -9.00 5.75 -27.61
N LEU A 50 -9.20 5.01 -26.51
CA LEU A 50 -10.09 3.85 -26.47
C LEU A 50 -11.50 4.32 -26.08
N SER A 51 -12.48 4.10 -26.96
CA SER A 51 -13.90 4.35 -26.66
C SER A 51 -14.58 3.03 -26.30
N LEU A 52 -14.82 2.83 -25.00
CA LEU A 52 -15.67 1.73 -24.52
C LEU A 52 -17.14 2.15 -24.61
N ARG A 53 -17.87 1.56 -25.57
CA ARG A 53 -19.32 1.73 -25.69
C ARG A 53 -20.00 0.72 -24.77
N ILE A 54 -20.45 1.20 -23.61
CA ILE A 54 -21.26 0.41 -22.67
C ILE A 54 -22.64 0.17 -23.33
N PRO A 55 -23.14 -1.07 -23.41
CA PRO A 55 -24.48 -1.33 -23.91
C PRO A 55 -25.53 -0.71 -22.95
N PRO A 56 -26.49 0.08 -23.45
CA PRO A 56 -27.53 0.64 -22.61
C PRO A 56 -28.59 -0.44 -22.42
N LYS A 57 -28.46 -1.24 -21.37
CA LYS A 57 -29.53 -2.08 -20.82
C LYS A 57 -29.04 -2.70 -19.51
N THR A 58 -29.18 -1.93 -18.45
CA THR A 58 -29.42 -2.49 -17.13
C THR A 58 -30.72 -1.88 -16.67
N GLU A 59 -31.73 -2.73 -16.54
CA GLU A 59 -32.96 -2.43 -15.83
C GLU A 59 -32.61 -1.75 -14.51
N PRO A 60 -33.40 -0.77 -14.04
CA PRO A 60 -33.11 -0.11 -12.78
C PRO A 60 -32.94 -1.19 -11.71
N LEU A 61 -31.81 -1.17 -11.01
CA LEU A 61 -31.66 -1.95 -9.79
C LEU A 61 -32.89 -1.66 -8.95
N THR A 62 -33.75 -2.66 -8.79
CA THR A 62 -34.83 -2.60 -7.82
C THR A 62 -34.13 -2.43 -6.47
N VAL A 63 -34.06 -1.17 -6.04
CA VAL A 63 -33.85 -0.85 -4.65
C VAL A 63 -35.04 -1.51 -3.97
N GLU A 64 -34.83 -2.70 -3.41
CA GLU A 64 -35.75 -3.22 -2.41
C GLU A 64 -35.75 -2.18 -1.30
N GLU A 65 -36.69 -1.23 -1.39
CA GLU A 65 -37.15 -0.45 -0.26
C GLU A 65 -37.73 -1.46 0.70
N LYS A 66 -36.87 -2.08 1.51
CA LYS A 66 -37.29 -2.75 2.72
C LYS A 66 -38.10 -1.69 3.45
N PRO A 67 -39.40 -1.91 3.67
CA PRO A 67 -40.23 -0.91 4.31
C PRO A 67 -39.53 -0.54 5.60
N VAL A 68 -39.29 0.75 5.79
CA VAL A 68 -38.77 1.29 7.04
C VAL A 68 -39.78 0.84 8.09
N LYS A 69 -39.48 -0.26 8.78
CA LYS A 69 -40.27 -0.71 9.91
C LYS A 69 -40.06 0.37 10.95
N MET A 70 -40.99 1.31 11.02
CA MET A 70 -41.14 2.20 12.16
C MET A 70 -41.45 1.29 13.35
N ALA A 71 -40.40 0.78 13.99
CA ALA A 71 -40.50 0.19 15.29
C ALA A 71 -40.70 1.34 16.27
N SER A 72 -41.92 1.89 16.31
CA SER A 72 -42.44 2.56 17.50
C SER A 72 -42.62 1.49 18.57
N LYS A 73 -41.49 1.01 19.10
CA LYS A 73 -41.44 0.37 20.40
C LYS A 73 -41.16 1.51 21.35
N ARG A 74 -42.04 1.69 22.33
CA ARG A 74 -41.75 2.36 23.62
C ARG A 74 -40.25 2.29 23.89
N SER A 75 -39.63 3.44 24.15
CA SER A 75 -38.19 3.63 24.34
C SER A 75 -37.58 2.65 25.35
N LEU A 76 -37.39 1.41 24.93
CA LEU A 76 -36.40 0.51 25.48
C LEU A 76 -35.10 1.16 25.05
N ILE A 77 -34.36 1.69 26.01
CA ILE A 77 -32.99 2.12 25.79
C ILE A 77 -32.26 0.87 25.29
N ILE A 78 -32.12 0.74 23.97
CA ILE A 78 -31.33 -0.33 23.36
C ILE A 78 -29.90 0.04 23.71
N TRP A 79 -29.41 -0.56 24.79
CA TRP A 79 -28.03 -0.44 25.20
C TRP A 79 -27.17 -1.00 24.08
N ASN A 80 -26.35 -0.13 23.46
CA ASN A 80 -25.44 -0.57 22.42
C ASN A 80 -24.19 -1.15 23.09
N ASP A 81 -24.10 -2.48 23.14
CA ASP A 81 -22.93 -3.22 23.66
C ASP A 81 -21.62 -2.94 22.89
N LYS A 82 -21.69 -2.23 21.76
CA LYS A 82 -20.52 -1.80 20.97
C LYS A 82 -20.62 -0.30 20.68
N PRO A 83 -20.32 0.55 21.67
CA PRO A 83 -20.43 2.01 21.52
C PRO A 83 -19.40 2.58 20.52
N LEU A 84 -18.32 1.85 20.24
CA LEU A 84 -17.24 2.32 19.37
C LEU A 84 -17.45 1.82 17.93
N PRO A 85 -17.45 2.72 16.92
CA PRO A 85 -17.46 2.33 15.52
C PRO A 85 -16.17 1.58 15.19
N ARG A 86 -16.30 0.33 14.76
CA ARG A 86 -15.16 -0.53 14.37
C ARG A 86 -14.89 -0.42 12.88
N LEU A 87 -13.63 -0.48 12.51
CA LEU A 87 -13.23 -0.57 11.10
C LEU A 87 -13.42 -2.00 10.58
N SER A 88 -13.73 -2.11 9.29
CA SER A 88 -13.78 -3.40 8.61
C SER A 88 -12.40 -4.07 8.63
N PRO A 89 -12.31 -5.40 8.76
CA PRO A 89 -11.02 -6.09 8.69
C PRO A 89 -10.35 -5.99 7.30
N GLN A 90 -11.11 -5.76 6.22
CA GLN A 90 -10.59 -5.58 4.85
C GLN A 90 -10.46 -4.11 4.45
N ASP A 91 -10.38 -3.22 5.41
CA ASP A 91 -10.34 -1.78 5.15
C ASP A 91 -8.99 -1.33 4.55
N GLU A 92 -9.05 -0.42 3.56
CA GLU A 92 -7.89 0.23 2.92
C GLU A 92 -6.94 0.86 3.95
N PHE A 93 -7.48 1.34 5.08
CA PHE A 93 -6.67 1.88 6.18
C PHE A 93 -5.57 0.90 6.60
N ARG A 94 -5.90 -0.38 6.75
CA ARG A 94 -4.93 -1.40 7.21
C ARG A 94 -3.85 -1.63 6.16
N THR A 95 -4.23 -1.69 4.89
CA THR A 95 -3.30 -1.87 3.78
C THR A 95 -2.30 -0.72 3.70
N ILE A 96 -2.79 0.52 3.78
CA ILE A 96 -1.95 1.72 3.73
C ILE A 96 -1.06 1.79 4.97
N MET A 97 -1.61 1.61 6.19
CA MET A 97 -0.79 1.66 7.40
C MET A 97 0.25 0.55 7.48
N LYS A 98 -0.05 -0.65 6.95
CA LYS A 98 0.94 -1.73 6.84
C LYS A 98 2.09 -1.33 5.92
N LYS A 99 1.81 -0.70 4.77
CA LYS A 99 2.83 -0.15 3.86
C LYS A 99 3.74 0.87 4.57
N PHE A 100 3.17 1.73 5.43
CA PHE A 100 3.94 2.68 6.24
C PHE A 100 4.74 2.01 7.37
N GLN A 101 4.21 0.94 7.96
CA GLN A 101 4.90 0.13 8.95
C GLN A 101 6.11 -0.58 8.33
N ASP A 102 5.94 -1.21 7.17
CA ASP A 102 7.00 -1.91 6.43
C ASP A 102 8.12 -0.94 6.02
N LYS A 103 7.76 0.32 5.72
CA LYS A 103 8.72 1.39 5.43
C LYS A 103 9.37 2.02 6.68
N GLY A 104 8.92 1.66 7.88
CA GLY A 104 9.50 2.14 9.15
C GLY A 104 8.98 3.49 9.66
N TRP A 105 7.88 4.01 9.11
CA TRP A 105 7.30 5.31 9.53
C TRP A 105 6.45 5.23 10.80
N VAL A 106 6.11 4.01 11.22
CA VAL A 106 5.47 3.74 12.51
C VAL A 106 6.56 3.51 13.56
N LYS A 107 6.97 4.55 14.28
CA LYS A 107 8.08 4.50 15.26
C LYS A 107 7.72 3.82 16.58
N LEU A 108 6.54 4.15 17.13
CA LEU A 108 6.09 3.70 18.45
C LEU A 108 5.66 2.24 18.45
N PHE A 109 6.10 1.48 19.46
CA PHE A 109 5.72 0.07 19.64
C PHE A 109 4.21 -0.11 19.83
N THR A 110 3.60 0.75 20.64
CA THR A 110 2.15 0.73 20.92
C THR A 110 1.32 0.90 19.65
N THR A 111 1.75 1.76 18.74
CA THR A 111 1.09 2.00 17.45
C THR A 111 1.17 0.77 16.54
N ARG A 112 2.30 0.04 16.58
CA ARG A 112 2.46 -1.23 15.83
C ARG A 112 1.55 -2.32 16.39
N GLU A 113 1.44 -2.41 17.71
CA GLU A 113 0.56 -3.37 18.39
C GLU A 113 -0.93 -3.09 18.08
N VAL A 114 -1.32 -1.81 18.07
CA VAL A 114 -2.67 -1.38 17.67
C VAL A 114 -2.97 -1.78 16.23
N LEU A 115 -2.03 -1.63 15.30
CA LEU A 115 -2.20 -2.05 13.90
C LEU A 115 -2.29 -3.58 13.74
N ALA A 116 -1.59 -4.34 14.58
CA ALA A 116 -1.65 -5.80 14.60
C ALA A 116 -2.99 -6.33 15.13
N THR A 117 -3.76 -5.50 15.83
CA THR A 117 -5.04 -5.91 16.43
C THR A 117 -6.09 -6.17 15.34
N LYS A 118 -6.74 -7.34 15.38
CA LYS A 118 -7.75 -7.77 14.39
C LYS A 118 -9.00 -6.88 14.36
N ASN A 119 -9.37 -6.33 15.51
CA ASN A 119 -10.50 -5.41 15.66
C ASN A 119 -9.96 -4.02 16.01
N LEU A 120 -9.91 -3.13 15.02
CA LEU A 120 -9.42 -1.77 15.20
C LEU A 120 -10.61 -0.82 15.30
N ASP A 121 -10.67 -0.06 16.39
CA ASP A 121 -11.66 1.00 16.56
C ASP A 121 -11.30 2.22 15.72
N LYS A 122 -12.32 2.93 15.21
CA LYS A 122 -12.12 4.13 14.37
C LYS A 122 -11.25 5.18 15.06
N TYR A 123 -11.44 5.37 16.36
CA TYR A 123 -10.69 6.33 17.17
C TYR A 123 -9.22 5.95 17.33
N MET A 124 -8.91 4.66 17.47
CA MET A 124 -7.53 4.18 17.53
C MET A 124 -6.83 4.33 16.19
N ALA A 125 -7.54 4.08 15.09
CA ALA A 125 -7.03 4.32 13.75
C ALA A 125 -6.68 5.79 13.50
N VAL A 126 -7.50 6.72 14.01
CA VAL A 126 -7.24 8.16 13.87
C VAL A 126 -5.97 8.56 14.64
N ARG A 127 -5.75 8.01 15.85
CA ARG A 127 -4.50 8.24 16.59
C ARG A 127 -3.27 7.71 15.86
N VAL A 128 -3.37 6.52 15.28
CA VAL A 128 -2.29 5.95 14.46
C VAL A 128 -2.02 6.86 13.25
N LEU A 129 -3.06 7.30 12.55
CA LEU A 129 -2.94 8.19 11.40
C LEU A 129 -2.26 9.50 11.77
N GLN A 130 -2.67 10.12 12.88
CA GLN A 130 -2.09 11.36 13.37
C GLN A 130 -0.59 11.20 13.65
N GLN A 131 -0.19 10.13 14.35
CA GLN A 131 1.21 9.85 14.64
C GLN A 131 2.04 9.62 13.36
N VAL A 132 1.49 8.90 12.38
CA VAL A 132 2.18 8.70 11.09
C VAL A 132 2.32 10.02 10.34
N CYS A 133 1.27 10.84 10.30
CA CYS A 133 1.33 12.19 9.72
C CYS A 133 2.39 13.04 10.41
N ASP A 134 2.43 13.08 11.75
CA ASP A 134 3.41 13.86 12.50
C ASP A 134 4.84 13.41 12.20
N HIS A 135 5.12 12.09 12.20
CA HIS A 135 6.45 11.57 11.86
C HIS A 135 6.86 11.87 10.41
N VAL A 136 5.92 11.88 9.47
CA VAL A 136 6.20 12.22 8.07
C VAL A 136 6.42 13.72 7.91
N LEU A 137 5.68 14.54 8.66
CA LEU A 137 5.81 15.99 8.64
C LEU A 137 7.05 16.52 9.37
N GLU A 138 7.64 15.74 10.30
CA GLU A 138 8.97 16.04 10.87
C GLU A 138 10.03 16.24 9.78
N ILE A 139 9.88 15.61 8.61
CA ILE A 139 10.80 15.80 7.46
C ILE A 139 10.84 17.25 7.00
N LEU A 140 9.71 17.96 7.04
CA LEU A 140 9.63 19.37 6.63
C LEU A 140 10.28 20.31 7.64
N GLN A 141 10.36 19.90 8.91
CA GLN A 141 10.94 20.68 9.99
C GLN A 141 12.46 20.51 10.07
N ALA A 142 13.03 19.51 9.39
CA ALA A 142 14.47 19.27 9.37
C ALA A 142 15.23 20.41 8.64
N PRO A 143 16.43 20.80 9.10
CA PRO A 143 17.22 21.88 8.49
C PRO A 143 17.66 21.55 7.05
N ASP A 144 17.88 20.27 6.73
CA ASP A 144 18.39 19.78 5.43
C ASP A 144 17.31 19.00 4.66
N VAL A 145 16.12 19.59 4.46
CA VAL A 145 14.96 18.91 3.84
C VAL A 145 15.32 18.27 2.49
N SER A 146 16.00 18.98 1.59
CA SER A 146 16.29 18.48 0.23
C SER A 146 17.20 17.24 0.22
N ARG A 147 18.14 17.15 1.15
CA ARG A 147 19.03 15.97 1.28
C ARG A 147 18.29 14.81 1.95
N LEU A 148 17.49 15.10 2.97
CA LEU A 148 16.72 14.10 3.69
C LEU A 148 15.68 13.44 2.79
N VAL A 149 14.94 14.25 2.02
CA VAL A 149 13.92 13.80 1.04
C VAL A 149 14.48 12.80 0.02
N ARG A 150 15.75 12.94 -0.38
CA ARG A 150 16.42 12.00 -1.29
C ARG A 150 16.75 10.65 -0.64
N LYS A 151 17.01 10.63 0.67
CA LYS A 151 17.35 9.41 1.44
C LYS A 151 16.11 8.67 1.97
N VAL A 152 15.02 9.41 2.15
CA VAL A 152 13.73 8.91 2.62
C VAL A 152 13.15 7.91 1.62
N ASN A 153 12.59 6.80 2.10
CA ASN A 153 11.98 5.73 1.29
C ASN A 153 10.49 5.98 0.93
N LEU A 154 10.01 7.22 1.03
CA LEU A 154 8.65 7.61 0.67
C LEU A 154 8.53 7.95 -0.82
N THR A 155 7.42 7.58 -1.45
CA THR A 155 7.08 7.99 -2.82
C THR A 155 6.01 9.07 -2.82
N ALA A 156 5.85 9.78 -3.94
CA ALA A 156 4.77 10.76 -4.07
C ALA A 156 3.38 10.10 -3.93
N SER A 157 3.24 8.82 -4.30
CA SER A 157 2.02 8.04 -4.12
C SER A 157 1.73 7.72 -2.66
N ASP A 158 2.74 7.47 -1.82
CA ASP A 158 2.52 7.26 -0.38
C ASP A 158 1.90 8.49 0.28
N ILE A 159 2.36 9.68 -0.11
CA ILE A 159 1.83 10.93 0.44
C ILE A 159 0.40 11.16 -0.03
N GLU A 160 0.09 10.81 -1.27
CA GLU A 160 -1.29 10.84 -1.75
C GLU A 160 -2.19 9.87 -0.98
N ASP A 161 -1.71 8.65 -0.69
CA ASP A 161 -2.40 7.69 0.17
C ASP A 161 -2.69 8.33 1.55
N LEU A 162 -1.70 8.97 2.19
CA LEU A 162 -1.90 9.66 3.47
C LEU A 162 -2.93 10.80 3.38
N ARG A 163 -2.88 11.62 2.33
CA ARG A 163 -3.85 12.71 2.13
C ARG A 163 -5.27 12.19 1.98
N ARG A 164 -5.46 11.11 1.21
CA ARG A 164 -6.75 10.42 1.11
C ARG A 164 -7.22 9.90 2.46
N MET A 165 -6.33 9.35 3.27
CA MET A 165 -6.66 8.90 4.63
C MET A 165 -7.05 10.07 5.56
N VAL A 166 -6.35 11.20 5.49
CA VAL A 166 -6.68 12.42 6.25
C VAL A 166 -8.06 12.95 5.85
N GLN A 167 -8.39 12.98 4.56
CA GLN A 167 -9.71 13.39 4.08
C GLN A 167 -10.81 12.42 4.53
N ARG A 168 -10.54 11.11 4.47
CA ARG A 168 -11.49 10.09 4.90
C ARG A 168 -11.83 10.16 6.39
N PHE A 169 -10.86 10.48 7.24
CA PHE A 169 -11.01 10.59 8.69
C PHE A 169 -11.16 12.04 9.17
N GLN A 170 -11.57 12.97 8.28
CA GLN A 170 -11.60 14.40 8.56
C GLN A 170 -12.49 14.74 9.76
N THR A 171 -13.68 14.17 9.84
CA THR A 171 -14.63 14.40 10.94
C THR A 171 -14.04 13.96 12.27
N GLU A 172 -13.40 12.80 12.31
CA GLU A 172 -12.76 12.30 13.53
C GLU A 172 -11.53 13.12 13.92
N LEU A 173 -10.70 13.51 12.96
CA LEU A 173 -9.53 14.35 13.22
C LEU A 173 -9.91 15.69 13.85
N ILE A 174 -11.01 16.29 13.41
CA ILE A 174 -11.56 17.52 14.00
C ILE A 174 -12.04 17.26 15.44
N MET A 175 -12.69 16.13 15.72
CA MET A 175 -13.09 15.76 17.08
C MET A 175 -11.89 15.57 18.03
N PHE A 176 -10.74 15.14 17.51
CA PHE A 176 -9.48 15.05 18.27
C PHE A 176 -8.73 16.39 18.39
N GLY A 177 -9.26 17.48 17.84
CA GLY A 177 -8.63 18.80 17.88
C GLY A 177 -7.50 19.00 16.87
N SER A 178 -7.34 18.10 15.90
CA SER A 178 -6.38 18.27 14.80
C SER A 178 -7.00 19.08 13.67
N ASN A 179 -6.19 19.91 12.99
CA ASN A 179 -6.64 20.66 11.82
C ASN A 179 -6.27 19.91 10.53
N PRO A 180 -7.22 19.16 9.91
CA PRO A 180 -6.94 18.34 8.74
C PRO A 180 -6.51 19.18 7.52
N ASN A 181 -6.99 20.42 7.39
CA ASN A 181 -6.64 21.29 6.27
C ASN A 181 -5.17 21.74 6.34
N ARG A 182 -4.66 21.97 7.55
CA ARG A 182 -3.24 22.29 7.76
C ARG A 182 -2.37 21.09 7.41
N VAL A 183 -2.72 19.91 7.94
CA VAL A 183 -2.00 18.66 7.66
C VAL A 183 -1.98 18.36 6.17
N ASP A 184 -3.10 18.52 5.46
CA ASP A 184 -3.17 18.29 4.01
C ASP A 184 -2.26 19.24 3.22
N LYS A 185 -2.23 20.53 3.59
CA LYS A 185 -1.35 21.53 2.98
C LYS A 185 0.12 21.20 3.19
N ASP A 186 0.50 20.81 4.41
CA ASP A 186 1.88 20.46 4.73
C ASP A 186 2.29 19.17 3.98
N LEU A 187 1.41 18.16 3.90
CA LEU A 187 1.63 16.96 3.10
C LEU A 187 1.76 17.27 1.59
N LEU A 188 0.98 18.20 1.05
CA LEU A 188 1.10 18.65 -0.33
C LEU A 188 2.47 19.30 -0.59
N GLN A 189 2.92 20.16 0.32
CA GLN A 189 4.25 20.76 0.22
C GLN A 189 5.36 19.70 0.22
N LEU A 190 5.23 18.67 1.05
CA LEU A 190 6.18 17.55 1.07
C LEU A 190 6.15 16.77 -0.25
N GLN A 191 4.96 16.55 -0.82
CA GLN A 191 4.80 15.87 -2.11
C GLN A 191 5.53 16.61 -3.24
N GLU A 192 5.37 17.93 -3.33
CA GLU A 192 6.06 18.76 -4.32
C GLU A 192 7.57 18.73 -4.12
N ARG A 193 8.05 18.81 -2.87
CA ARG A 193 9.48 18.72 -2.57
C ARG A 193 10.06 17.36 -2.94
N ILE A 194 9.34 16.26 -2.74
CA ILE A 194 9.77 14.92 -3.17
C ILE A 194 9.86 14.83 -4.68
N LYS A 195 8.87 15.34 -5.40
CA LYS A 195 8.90 15.37 -6.87
C LYS A 195 10.11 16.19 -7.36
N ASN A 196 10.28 17.41 -6.86
CA ASN A 196 11.38 18.28 -7.29
C ASN A 196 12.76 17.75 -6.90
N ALA A 197 12.90 17.12 -5.73
CA ALA A 197 14.18 16.61 -5.26
C ALA A 197 14.63 15.32 -5.98
N ARG A 198 13.69 14.58 -6.57
CA ARG A 198 13.93 13.33 -7.31
C ARG A 198 13.90 13.48 -8.82
N GLN A 199 13.36 14.57 -9.35
CA GLN A 199 13.52 14.94 -10.75
C GLN A 199 15.01 14.93 -11.13
N GLY A 200 15.38 14.06 -12.07
CA GLY A 200 16.75 13.88 -12.55
C GLY A 200 17.60 12.85 -11.79
N ILE A 201 17.04 12.14 -10.79
CA ILE A 201 17.73 11.01 -10.16
C ILE A 201 17.35 9.72 -10.89
N LEU A 202 18.31 9.15 -11.63
CA LEU A 202 18.14 7.86 -12.27
C LEU A 202 18.19 6.75 -11.21
N LYS A 203 17.11 6.00 -11.07
CA LYS A 203 17.09 4.84 -10.17
C LYS A 203 17.70 3.65 -10.90
N VAL A 204 18.76 3.07 -10.33
CA VAL A 204 19.31 1.81 -10.83
C VAL A 204 18.29 0.70 -10.53
N ILE A 205 17.70 0.15 -11.59
CA ILE A 205 16.71 -0.92 -11.52
C ILE A 205 17.42 -2.27 -11.39
N LYS A 206 18.48 -2.46 -12.20
CA LYS A 206 19.20 -3.73 -12.29
C LYS A 206 20.62 -3.48 -12.77
N VAL A 207 21.57 -4.23 -12.24
CA VAL A 207 22.95 -4.24 -12.71
C VAL A 207 23.23 -5.66 -13.17
N GLU A 208 23.47 -5.85 -14.47
CA GLU A 208 23.79 -7.14 -15.06
C GLU A 208 25.28 -7.16 -15.43
N GLY A 209 25.97 -8.24 -15.08
CA GLY A 209 27.33 -8.50 -15.56
C GLY A 209 27.26 -9.21 -16.92
N VAL A 210 27.98 -8.69 -17.90
CA VAL A 210 28.15 -9.30 -19.23
C VAL A 210 29.42 -10.15 -19.21
N GLU A 211 29.41 -11.29 -19.93
CA GLU A 211 30.50 -12.28 -19.94
C GLU A 211 31.87 -11.70 -20.39
N ASP A 212 31.88 -10.58 -21.11
CA ASP A 212 33.10 -9.85 -21.53
C ASP A 212 33.66 -8.88 -20.46
N GLY A 213 33.20 -8.96 -19.21
CA GLY A 213 33.64 -8.07 -18.12
C GLY A 213 32.99 -6.68 -18.12
N GLY A 214 32.02 -6.45 -19.02
CA GLY A 214 31.18 -5.25 -19.03
C GLY A 214 30.09 -5.32 -17.97
N THR A 215 29.67 -4.18 -17.43
CA THR A 215 28.53 -4.08 -16.52
C THR A 215 27.43 -3.24 -17.18
N VAL A 216 26.25 -3.81 -17.37
CA VAL A 216 25.08 -3.11 -17.90
C VAL A 216 24.23 -2.64 -16.73
N ILE A 217 24.04 -1.33 -16.64
CA ILE A 217 23.23 -0.69 -15.60
C ILE A 217 21.90 -0.27 -16.23
N HIS A 218 20.82 -0.93 -15.84
CA HIS A 218 19.46 -0.56 -16.22
C HIS A 218 19.01 0.60 -15.33
N LEU A 219 18.82 1.77 -15.95
CA LEU A 219 18.40 2.99 -15.29
C LEU A 219 16.93 3.27 -15.60
N GLY A 220 16.14 3.51 -14.56
CA GLY A 220 14.77 4.01 -14.66
C GLY A 220 14.72 5.51 -14.41
N VAL A 221 13.91 6.21 -15.20
CA VAL A 221 13.55 7.61 -14.97
C VAL A 221 12.19 7.62 -14.27
N ASP A 222 12.13 8.19 -13.06
CA ASP A 222 10.87 8.60 -12.40
C ASP A 222 10.46 10.01 -12.83
#